data_AF-A0A939XB13-F1
#
_entry.id   AF-A0A939XB13-F1
#
_cell.length_a   1.000
_cell.length_b   1.000
_cell.length_c   1.000
_cell.angle_alpha   90.00
_cell.angle_beta   90.00
_cell.angle_gamma   90.00
#
_symmetry.space_group_name_H-M   'P 1'
#
loop_
_entity.id
_entity.type
_entity.pdbx_description
1 polymer ?
#
loop_
_entity_poly.entity_id
_entity_poly.type
_entity_poly.pdbx_seq_one_letter_code
_entity_poly.pdbx_strand_id
1 'polypeptide(L)'
;ITSVQAVYVPADDLTDPAPATTVSHLDATTVLSRKIAELGIYPAVDPLDSTSRILSPQVVGDLHYNTAQRVKQILQRYNELQDIIAILGMEELGEQDKLVVSRARRIQRFLSQPFFVAEAFTGLQGKFVNIEDTIKGFGMILDGEVDYLPEQAFLLVGTIEEAIEKGEKILAETKE
;
A
#
# COMPACT_ATOMS: atom_id res chain seq x y z
N ILE A 1 23.27 -10.31 12.70
CA ILE A 1 23.29 -8.87 12.39
C ILE A 1 22.27 -8.65 11.28
N THR A 2 21.28 -7.77 11.47
CA THR A 2 20.34 -7.39 10.42
C THR A 2 20.93 -6.21 9.66
N SER A 3 21.13 -6.33 8.34
CA SER A 3 21.65 -5.23 7.51
C SER A 3 20.58 -4.68 6.59
N VAL A 4 20.39 -3.37 6.59
CA VAL A 4 19.57 -2.66 5.59
C VAL A 4 20.54 -2.00 4.60
N GLN A 5 20.41 -2.33 3.32
CA GLN A 5 21.32 -1.88 2.27
C GLN A 5 20.55 -1.03 1.26
N ALA A 6 20.99 0.20 1.03
CA ALA A 6 20.43 1.06 -0.01
C ALA A 6 21.14 0.75 -1.33
N VAL A 7 20.38 0.32 -2.33
CA VAL A 7 20.87 0.04 -3.68
C VAL A 7 20.27 1.09 -4.62
N TYR A 8 21.14 1.88 -5.25
CA TYR A 8 20.71 2.82 -6.28
C TYR A 8 20.53 2.10 -7.60
N VAL A 9 19.38 2.32 -8.25
CA VAL A 9 19.02 1.74 -9.55
C VAL A 9 19.20 2.82 -10.62
N PRO A 10 20.21 2.72 -11.51
CA PRO A 10 20.39 3.69 -12.59
C PRO A 10 19.19 3.68 -13.54
N ALA A 11 18.70 4.87 -13.89
CA ALA A 11 17.61 5.06 -14.86
C ALA A 11 16.32 4.26 -14.57
N ASP A 12 16.07 3.89 -13.31
CA ASP A 12 14.95 3.06 -12.90
C ASP A 12 14.93 1.65 -13.57
N ASP A 13 16.08 1.15 -14.06
CA ASP A 13 16.23 -0.16 -14.72
C ASP A 13 16.71 -1.25 -13.76
N LEU A 14 15.78 -2.10 -13.31
CA LEU A 14 16.06 -3.25 -12.43
C LEU A 14 16.80 -4.40 -13.13
N THR A 15 16.91 -4.36 -14.46
CA THR A 15 17.63 -5.38 -15.24
C THR A 15 19.12 -5.09 -15.38
N ASP A 16 19.58 -3.93 -14.89
CA ASP A 16 21.00 -3.62 -14.84
C ASP A 16 21.76 -4.71 -14.03
N PRO A 17 22.95 -5.16 -14.50
CA PRO A 17 23.68 -6.24 -13.87
C PRO A 17 24.02 -5.99 -12.39
N ALA A 18 24.23 -4.73 -11.99
CA ALA A 18 24.60 -4.37 -10.63
C ALA A 18 23.47 -4.59 -9.60
N PRO A 19 22.25 -4.02 -9.78
CA PRO A 19 21.13 -4.33 -8.91
C PRO A 19 20.69 -5.79 -9.02
N ALA A 20 20.68 -6.39 -10.21
CA ALA A 20 20.27 -7.78 -10.40
C ALA A 20 21.13 -8.77 -9.59
N THR A 21 22.45 -8.59 -9.58
CA THR A 21 23.36 -9.44 -8.79
C THR A 21 23.14 -9.22 -7.30
N THR A 22 22.99 -7.97 -6.87
CA THR A 22 22.80 -7.62 -5.45
C THR A 22 21.51 -8.23 -4.90
N VAL A 23 20.40 -8.14 -5.65
CA VAL A 23 19.10 -8.68 -5.26
C VAL A 23 19.13 -10.19 -4.99
N SER A 24 19.94 -10.94 -5.74
CA SER A 24 20.03 -12.40 -5.57
C SER A 24 20.56 -12.84 -4.19
N HIS A 25 21.28 -11.95 -3.51
CA HIS A 25 21.85 -12.19 -2.18
C HIS A 25 20.96 -11.66 -1.04
N LEU A 26 19.88 -10.94 -1.35
CA LEU A 26 19.01 -10.34 -0.34
C LEU A 26 17.87 -11.29 0.05
N ASP A 27 17.58 -11.35 1.35
CA ASP A 27 16.44 -12.13 1.86
C ASP A 27 15.10 -11.39 1.74
N ALA A 28 15.14 -10.07 1.60
CA ALA A 28 14.00 -9.23 1.31
C ALA A 28 14.42 -8.04 0.45
N THR A 29 13.54 -7.64 -0.46
CA THR A 29 13.69 -6.46 -1.31
C THR A 29 12.54 -5.51 -1.07
N THR A 30 12.87 -4.24 -0.80
CA THR A 30 11.89 -3.15 -0.72
C THR A 30 12.18 -2.20 -1.87
N VAL A 31 11.38 -2.30 -2.93
CA VAL A 31 11.53 -1.49 -4.14
C VAL A 31 10.80 -0.18 -3.93
N LEU A 32 11.48 0.95 -4.21
CA LEU A 32 10.89 2.27 -4.15
C LEU A 32 10.56 2.74 -5.58
N SER A 33 9.33 3.22 -5.80
CA SER A 33 8.83 3.58 -7.12
C SER A 33 8.48 5.06 -7.21
N ARG A 34 8.99 5.72 -8.25
CA ARG A 34 8.67 7.13 -8.54
C ARG A 34 7.19 7.34 -8.79
N LYS A 35 6.54 6.41 -9.51
CA LYS A 35 5.10 6.47 -9.81
C LYS A 35 4.24 6.52 -8.55
N ILE A 36 4.66 5.83 -7.49
CA ILE A 36 3.95 5.83 -6.20
C ILE A 36 4.19 7.15 -5.45
N ALA A 37 5.42 7.67 -5.49
CA ALA A 37 5.75 8.97 -4.89
C ALA A 37 4.95 10.13 -5.53
N GLU A 38 4.73 10.09 -6.85
CA GLU A 38 3.93 11.07 -7.59
C GLU A 38 2.46 11.10 -7.15
N LEU A 39 1.94 10.00 -6.59
CA LEU A 39 0.61 9.91 -6.00
C LEU A 39 0.53 10.47 -4.57
N GLY A 40 1.66 10.98 -4.04
CA GLY A 40 1.74 11.49 -2.66
C GLY A 40 1.79 10.40 -1.58
N ILE A 41 2.09 9.16 -1.96
CA ILE A 41 2.13 8.01 -1.05
C ILE A 41 3.57 7.85 -0.54
N TYR A 42 3.73 8.00 0.78
CA TYR A 42 5.00 7.84 1.47
C TYR A 42 4.86 6.87 2.65
N PRO A 43 5.74 5.84 2.76
CA PRO A 43 6.88 5.57 1.87
C PRO A 43 6.44 5.06 0.49
N ALA A 44 7.20 5.41 -0.56
CA ALA A 44 6.88 5.07 -1.94
C ALA A 44 7.26 3.63 -2.31
N VAL A 45 6.89 2.67 -1.46
CA VAL A 45 7.18 1.25 -1.64
C VAL A 45 6.26 0.65 -2.68
N ASP A 46 6.82 -0.07 -3.65
CA ASP A 46 6.05 -0.88 -4.59
C ASP A 46 5.69 -2.24 -3.95
N PRO A 47 4.42 -2.50 -3.60
CA PRO A 47 4.02 -3.71 -2.91
C PRO A 47 4.05 -4.97 -3.80
N LEU A 48 4.02 -4.81 -5.13
CA LEU A 48 4.04 -5.93 -6.08
C LEU A 48 5.47 -6.34 -6.39
N ASP A 49 6.36 -5.37 -6.59
CA ASP A 49 7.78 -5.62 -6.89
C ASP A 49 8.62 -5.91 -5.63
N SER A 50 8.12 -5.54 -4.43
CA SER A 50 8.77 -5.87 -3.17
C SER A 50 8.50 -7.32 -2.75
N THR A 51 9.56 -8.00 -2.30
CA THR A 51 9.52 -9.42 -1.96
C THR A 51 10.23 -9.72 -0.65
N SER A 52 9.89 -10.84 -0.03
CA SER A 52 10.55 -11.32 1.18
C SER A 52 10.49 -12.84 1.24
N ARG A 53 11.62 -13.49 1.54
CA ARG A 53 11.69 -14.94 1.73
C ARG A 53 10.90 -15.42 2.95
N ILE A 54 10.78 -14.56 3.97
CA ILE A 54 10.09 -14.91 5.22
C ILE A 54 8.58 -14.72 5.14
N LEU A 55 8.05 -14.23 4.01
CA LEU A 55 6.61 -14.16 3.77
C LEU A 55 6.07 -15.56 3.43
N SER A 56 6.06 -16.43 4.43
CA SER A 56 5.53 -17.79 4.36
C SER A 56 4.67 -18.08 5.59
N PRO A 57 3.61 -18.90 5.46
CA PRO A 57 2.72 -19.22 6.59
C PRO A 57 3.47 -19.82 7.79
N GLN A 58 4.54 -20.58 7.53
CA GLN A 58 5.34 -21.23 8.57
C GLN A 58 6.13 -20.25 9.44
N VAL A 59 6.39 -19.04 8.94
CA VAL A 59 7.19 -18.02 9.65
C VAL A 59 6.31 -16.91 10.22
N VAL A 60 5.39 -16.36 9.42
CA VAL A 60 4.55 -15.21 9.82
C VAL A 60 3.16 -15.60 10.32
N GLY A 61 2.79 -16.88 10.22
CA GLY A 61 1.46 -17.38 10.52
C GLY A 61 0.46 -17.18 9.37
N ASP A 62 -0.61 -17.97 9.39
CA ASP A 62 -1.62 -18.00 8.33
C ASP A 62 -2.33 -16.65 8.16
N LEU A 63 -2.67 -15.98 9.27
CA LEU A 63 -3.42 -14.72 9.21
C LEU A 63 -2.64 -13.63 8.48
N HIS A 64 -1.37 -13.41 8.86
CA HIS A 64 -0.51 -12.42 8.20
C HIS A 64 -0.29 -12.80 6.73
N TYR A 65 0.09 -14.05 6.46
CA TYR A 65 0.35 -14.50 5.10
C TYR A 65 -0.87 -14.33 4.19
N ASN A 66 -2.04 -14.80 4.61
CA ASN A 66 -3.27 -14.72 3.82
C ASN A 66 -3.70 -13.26 3.58
N THR A 67 -3.61 -12.39 4.59
CA THR A 67 -3.90 -10.95 4.41
C THR A 67 -2.96 -10.33 3.38
N ALA A 68 -1.65 -10.60 3.46
CA ALA A 68 -0.68 -10.09 2.50
C ALA A 68 -0.93 -10.62 1.07
N GLN A 69 -1.27 -11.90 0.92
CA GLN A 69 -1.61 -12.47 -0.39
C GLN A 69 -2.87 -11.84 -0.98
N ARG A 70 -3.93 -11.65 -0.18
CA ARG A 70 -5.17 -10.98 -0.61
C ARG A 70 -4.93 -9.54 -1.04
N VAL A 71 -4.10 -8.80 -0.30
CA VAL A 71 -3.68 -7.44 -0.67
C VAL A 71 -2.99 -7.44 -2.03
N LYS A 72 -2.00 -8.33 -2.24
CA LYS A 72 -1.30 -8.45 -3.52
C LYS A 72 -2.24 -8.80 -4.67
N GLN A 73 -3.17 -9.72 -4.47
CA GLN A 73 -4.16 -10.11 -5.49
C GLN A 73 -5.05 -8.94 -5.91
N ILE A 74 -5.54 -8.13 -4.96
CA ILE A 74 -6.37 -6.95 -5.28
C ILE A 74 -5.56 -5.90 -6.04
N LEU A 75 -4.32 -5.64 -5.60
CA LEU A 75 -3.45 -4.67 -6.28
C LEU A 75 -3.06 -5.13 -7.68
N GLN A 76 -2.81 -6.43 -7.87
CA GLN A 76 -2.52 -6.99 -9.18
C GLN A 76 -3.73 -6.89 -10.12
N ARG A 77 -4.92 -7.25 -9.63
CA ARG A 77 -6.17 -7.08 -10.39
C ARG A 77 -6.42 -5.60 -10.74
N TYR A 78 -6.14 -4.69 -9.81
CA TYR A 78 -6.24 -3.26 -10.09
C TYR A 78 -5.29 -2.82 -11.20
N ASN A 79 -4.05 -3.30 -11.21
CA ASN A 79 -3.07 -2.99 -12.25
C ASN A 79 -3.56 -3.47 -13.64
N GLU A 80 -4.12 -4.68 -13.74
CA GLU A 80 -4.75 -5.18 -14.97
C GLU A 80 -5.91 -4.29 -15.45
N LEU A 81 -6.68 -3.73 -14.50
CA LEU A 81 -7.82 -2.86 -14.81
C LEU A 81 -7.37 -1.42 -15.15
N GLN A 82 -6.17 -0.98 -14.78
CA GLN A 82 -5.71 0.39 -15.04
C GLN A 82 -5.64 0.71 -16.54
N ASP A 83 -5.14 -0.22 -17.36
CA ASP A 83 -5.07 -0.03 -18.81
C ASP A 83 -6.48 0.09 -19.43
N ILE A 84 -7.41 -0.73 -18.95
CA ILE A 84 -8.82 -0.67 -19.38
C ILE A 84 -9.44 0.68 -18.98
N ILE A 85 -9.22 1.13 -17.74
CA ILE A 85 -9.72 2.41 -17.23
C ILE A 85 -9.13 3.58 -18.03
N ALA A 86 -7.85 3.51 -18.42
CA ALA A 86 -7.20 4.56 -19.18
C ALA A 86 -7.76 4.71 -20.61
N ILE A 87 -8.25 3.62 -21.21
CA ILE A 87 -8.79 3.61 -22.58
C ILE A 87 -10.30 3.85 -22.61
N LEU A 88 -11.05 3.13 -21.78
CA LEU A 88 -12.52 3.08 -21.82
C LEU A 88 -13.19 3.96 -20.74
N GLY A 89 -12.46 4.32 -19.68
CA GLY A 89 -13.01 5.01 -18.53
C GLY A 89 -13.58 4.06 -17.46
N MET A 90 -13.79 4.61 -16.26
CA MET A 90 -14.23 3.83 -15.10
C MET A 90 -15.69 3.38 -15.17
N GLU A 91 -16.51 4.07 -15.97
CA GLU A 91 -17.94 3.81 -16.12
C GLU A 91 -18.23 2.48 -16.82
N GLU A 92 -17.32 2.03 -17.69
CA GLU A 92 -17.41 0.80 -18.49
C GLU A 92 -17.09 -0.47 -17.70
N LEU A 93 -16.57 -0.34 -16.48
CA LEU A 93 -16.31 -1.49 -15.62
C LEU A 93 -17.61 -2.06 -15.02
N GLY A 94 -17.65 -3.39 -14.89
CA GLY A 94 -18.69 -4.07 -14.11
C GLY A 94 -18.65 -3.66 -12.63
N GLU A 95 -19.76 -3.82 -11.92
CA GLU A 95 -19.85 -3.40 -10.51
C GLU A 95 -18.79 -4.06 -9.61
N GLN A 96 -18.47 -5.33 -9.87
CA GLN A 96 -17.42 -6.05 -9.15
C GLN A 96 -16.02 -5.47 -9.39
N ASP A 97 -15.69 -5.15 -10.64
CA ASP A 97 -14.39 -4.55 -10.97
C ASP A 97 -14.29 -3.12 -10.41
N LYS A 98 -15.38 -2.33 -10.44
CA LYS A 98 -15.45 -1.01 -9.78
C LYS A 98 -15.17 -1.13 -8.29
N LEU A 99 -15.75 -2.14 -7.63
CA LEU A 99 -15.51 -2.41 -6.21
C LEU A 99 -14.05 -2.79 -5.96
N VAL A 100 -13.45 -3.65 -6.78
CA VAL A 100 -12.02 -3.99 -6.71
C VAL A 100 -11.15 -2.74 -6.83
N VAL A 101 -11.41 -1.87 -7.80
CA VAL A 101 -10.66 -0.63 -7.99
C VAL A 101 -10.78 0.28 -6.77
N SER A 102 -11.99 0.43 -6.22
CA SER A 102 -12.22 1.26 -5.03
C SER A 102 -11.43 0.76 -3.82
N ARG A 103 -11.43 -0.56 -3.57
CA ARG A 103 -10.67 -1.19 -2.48
C ARG A 103 -9.17 -1.10 -2.72
N ALA A 104 -8.71 -1.36 -3.95
CA ALA A 104 -7.30 -1.24 -4.31
C ALA A 104 -6.76 0.17 -4.06
N ARG A 105 -7.54 1.20 -4.44
CA ARG A 105 -7.19 2.60 -4.18
C ARG A 105 -7.13 2.96 -2.69
N ARG A 106 -7.98 2.35 -1.87
CA ARG A 106 -7.91 2.47 -0.39
C ARG A 106 -6.67 1.78 0.16
N ILE A 107 -6.40 0.54 -0.24
CA ILE A 107 -5.21 -0.24 0.14
C ILE A 107 -3.94 0.53 -0.22
N GLN A 108 -3.85 1.06 -1.44
CA GLN A 108 -2.67 1.78 -1.92
C GLN A 108 -2.39 3.02 -1.06
N ARG A 109 -3.43 3.77 -0.66
CA ARG A 109 -3.29 4.90 0.24
C ARG A 109 -2.99 4.47 1.67
N PHE A 110 -3.60 3.40 2.16
CA PHE A 110 -3.38 2.89 3.52
C PHE A 110 -1.97 2.32 3.74
N LEU A 111 -1.23 2.02 2.66
CA LEU A 111 0.21 1.73 2.73
C LEU A 111 1.07 2.95 3.07
N SER A 112 0.51 4.17 3.01
CA SER A 112 1.22 5.38 3.44
C SER A 112 1.14 5.58 4.96
N GLN A 113 2.20 6.13 5.53
CA GLN A 113 2.31 6.35 6.97
C GLN A 113 3.14 7.62 7.23
N PRO A 114 2.70 8.50 8.15
CA PRO A 114 3.50 9.65 8.56
C PRO A 114 4.72 9.18 9.38
N PHE A 115 5.90 9.69 9.03
CA PHE A 115 7.16 9.35 9.68
C PHE A 115 7.57 10.38 10.73
N PHE A 116 8.07 9.92 11.88
CA PHE A 116 8.62 10.79 12.94
C PHE A 116 9.71 11.74 12.42
N VAL A 117 10.55 11.26 11.50
CA VAL A 117 11.62 12.07 10.90
C VAL A 117 11.10 13.12 9.91
N ALA A 118 9.89 12.95 9.39
CA ALA A 118 9.27 13.85 8.45
C ALA A 118 8.38 14.91 9.12
N GLU A 119 8.10 14.78 10.42
CA GLU A 119 7.22 15.69 11.19
C GLU A 119 7.61 17.16 11.02
N ALA A 120 8.91 17.46 11.06
CA ALA A 120 9.42 18.83 10.94
C ALA A 120 9.12 19.48 9.58
N PHE A 121 8.86 18.68 8.54
CA PHE A 121 8.62 19.15 7.17
C PHE A 121 7.13 19.08 6.79
N THR A 122 6.42 18.08 7.30
CA THR A 122 5.01 17.82 6.94
C THR A 122 4.02 18.42 7.93
N GLY A 123 4.44 18.67 9.18
CA GLY A 123 3.55 19.05 10.28
C GLY A 123 2.63 17.93 10.76
N LEU A 124 2.71 16.72 10.17
CA LEU A 124 1.94 15.56 10.56
C LEU A 124 2.73 14.74 11.57
N GLN A 125 2.13 14.45 12.73
CA GLN A 125 2.73 13.58 13.73
C GLN A 125 3.00 12.19 13.17
N GLY A 126 4.23 11.74 13.33
CA GLY A 126 4.70 10.41 12.99
C GLY A 126 4.00 9.37 13.84
N LYS A 127 3.79 8.20 13.25
CA LYS A 127 3.07 7.11 13.90
C LYS A 127 3.88 5.84 13.85
N PHE A 128 3.77 5.04 14.90
CA PHE A 128 4.26 3.68 14.94
C PHE A 128 3.05 2.75 14.96
N VAL A 129 3.01 1.77 14.06
CA VAL A 129 1.86 0.87 13.87
C VAL A 129 2.33 -0.55 14.17
N ASN A 130 1.61 -1.26 15.04
CA ASN A 130 1.95 -2.64 15.36
C ASN A 130 1.49 -3.58 14.24
N ILE A 131 2.16 -4.73 14.12
CA ILE A 131 1.85 -5.74 13.09
C ILE A 131 0.40 -6.21 13.18
N GLU A 132 -0.11 -6.43 14.39
CA GLU A 132 -1.49 -6.88 14.63
C GLU A 132 -2.52 -5.86 14.13
N ASP A 133 -2.28 -4.58 14.40
CA ASP A 133 -3.12 -3.47 13.94
C ASP A 133 -3.08 -3.33 12.42
N THR A 134 -1.91 -3.51 11.80
CA THR A 134 -1.75 -3.53 10.35
C THR A 134 -2.56 -4.66 9.71
N ILE A 135 -2.44 -5.88 10.22
CA ILE A 135 -3.17 -7.05 9.71
C ILE A 135 -4.69 -6.84 9.85
N LYS A 136 -5.15 -6.35 11.00
CA LYS A 136 -6.55 -6.00 11.24
C LYS A 136 -7.04 -4.95 10.26
N GLY A 137 -6.29 -3.86 10.09
CA GLY A 137 -6.67 -2.75 9.22
C GLY A 137 -6.79 -3.17 7.75
N PHE A 138 -5.82 -3.93 7.23
CA PHE A 138 -5.94 -4.49 5.89
C PHE A 138 -7.09 -5.50 5.80
N GLY A 139 -7.31 -6.34 6.82
CA GLY A 139 -8.46 -7.24 6.88
C GLY A 139 -9.80 -6.52 6.70
N MET A 140 -10.04 -5.45 7.47
CA MET A 140 -11.27 -4.66 7.38
C MET A 140 -11.49 -4.04 5.98
N ILE A 141 -10.42 -3.57 5.33
CA ILE A 141 -10.50 -3.05 3.96
C ILE A 141 -10.80 -4.17 2.96
N LEU A 142 -10.15 -5.33 3.12
CA LEU A 142 -10.34 -6.49 2.24
C LEU A 142 -11.76 -7.06 2.34
N ASP A 143 -12.33 -7.09 3.55
CA ASP A 143 -13.65 -7.63 3.84
C ASP A 143 -14.77 -6.61 3.54
N GLY A 144 -14.42 -5.34 3.33
CA GLY A 144 -15.33 -4.28 2.89
C GLY A 144 -16.04 -3.54 4.01
N GLU A 145 -15.62 -3.74 5.27
CA GLU A 145 -16.26 -3.11 6.44
C GLU A 145 -16.19 -1.58 6.38
N VAL A 146 -15.14 -1.06 5.74
CA VAL A 146 -14.87 0.38 5.63
C VAL A 146 -15.14 0.94 4.22
N ASP A 147 -15.94 0.23 3.41
CA ASP A 147 -16.23 0.64 2.02
C ASP A 147 -17.07 1.92 1.91
N TYR A 148 -17.69 2.35 3.00
CA TYR A 148 -18.44 3.61 3.07
C TYR A 148 -17.53 4.84 3.21
N LEU A 149 -16.24 4.66 3.54
CA LEU A 149 -15.31 5.75 3.74
C LEU A 149 -14.70 6.24 2.42
N PRO A 150 -14.43 7.56 2.29
CA PRO A 150 -13.75 8.11 1.14
C PRO A 150 -12.28 7.63 1.08
N GLU A 151 -11.73 7.47 -0.12
CA GLU A 151 -10.34 7.01 -0.32
C GLU A 151 -9.32 7.89 0.41
N GLN A 152 -9.58 9.19 0.51
CA GLN A 152 -8.70 10.17 1.14
C GLN A 152 -8.54 9.95 2.66
N ALA A 153 -9.48 9.25 3.29
CA ALA A 153 -9.42 8.89 4.70
C ALA A 153 -8.21 7.98 5.01
N PHE A 154 -7.78 7.19 4.02
CA PHE A 154 -6.70 6.22 4.17
C PHE A 154 -5.31 6.79 3.88
N LEU A 155 -5.20 8.07 3.51
CA LEU A 155 -3.91 8.69 3.19
C LEU A 155 -3.23 9.24 4.45
N LEU A 156 -1.96 8.89 4.66
CA LEU A 156 -1.08 9.34 5.75
C LEU A 156 -1.71 9.16 7.13
N VAL A 157 -2.19 7.95 7.40
CA VAL A 157 -2.75 7.52 8.70
C VAL A 157 -1.94 6.37 9.26
N GLY A 158 -2.06 6.11 10.57
CA GLY A 158 -1.37 5.00 11.24
C GLY A 158 -2.25 3.74 11.24
N THR A 159 -3.25 3.71 12.12
CA THR A 159 -4.14 2.56 12.26
C THR A 159 -5.45 2.76 11.49
N ILE A 160 -6.24 1.69 11.39
CA ILE A 160 -7.55 1.73 10.72
C ILE A 160 -8.56 2.61 11.46
N GLU A 161 -8.48 2.68 12.79
CA GLU A 161 -9.35 3.53 13.60
C GLU A 161 -9.16 5.01 13.26
N GLU A 162 -7.92 5.43 13.00
CA GLU A 162 -7.64 6.80 12.57
C GLU A 162 -8.15 7.09 11.16
N ALA A 163 -8.09 6.09 10.27
CA ALA A 163 -8.69 6.19 8.94
C ALA A 163 -10.21 6.37 9.06
N ILE A 164 -10.87 5.64 9.97
CA ILE A 164 -12.30 5.79 10.25
C ILE A 164 -12.61 7.18 10.79
N GLU A 165 -11.90 7.64 11.82
CA GLU A 165 -12.12 8.97 12.41
C GLU A 165 -11.93 10.10 11.37
N LYS A 166 -10.86 10.01 10.56
CA LYS A 166 -10.60 10.96 9.48
C LYS A 166 -11.68 10.92 8.41
N GLY A 167 -12.14 9.72 8.03
CA GLY A 167 -13.18 9.55 7.03
C GLY A 167 -14.53 10.07 7.49
N GLU A 168 -14.89 9.88 8.76
CA GLU A 168 -16.12 10.42 9.35
C GLU A 168 -16.09 11.95 9.37
N LYS A 169 -14.94 12.57 9.71
CA LYS A 169 -14.76 14.03 9.63
C LYS A 169 -14.98 14.56 8.22
N ILE A 170 -14.36 13.94 7.20
CA ILE A 170 -14.53 14.33 5.79
C ILE A 170 -16.01 14.21 5.37
N LEU A 171 -16.69 13.13 5.77
CA LEU A 171 -18.10 12.92 5.44
C LEU A 171 -19.02 13.92 6.15
N ALA A 172 -18.68 14.37 7.36
CA ALA A 172 -19.42 15.40 8.07
C ALA A 172 -19.25 16.77 7.38
N GLU A 173 -18.02 17.14 7.02
CA GLU A 173 -17.71 18.40 6.32
C GLU A 173 -18.34 18.48 4.92
N THR A 174 -18.55 17.34 4.25
CA THR A 174 -19.17 17.29 2.90
C THR A 174 -20.71 17.39 2.96
N LYS A 175 -21.31 17.20 4.14
CA LYS A 175 -22.77 17.28 4.33
C LYS A 175 -23.26 18.66 4.73
N GLU A 176 -22.36 19.56 5.14
CA GLU A 176 -22.62 21.00 5.34
C GLU A 176 -22.50 21.77 4.02
#